data_AF-A0A815EN85-F1
#
_entry.id   AF-A0A815EN85-F1
#
_cell.length_a   1.000
_cell.length_b   1.000
_cell.length_c   1.000
_cell.angle_alpha   90.00
_cell.angle_beta   90.00
_cell.angle_gamma   90.00
#
_symmetry.space_group_name_H-M   'P 1'
#
loop_
_entity.id
_entity.type
_entity.pdbx_description
1 polymer ?
#
loop_
_entity_poly.entity_id
_entity_poly.type
_entity_poly.pdbx_seq_one_letter_code
_entity_poly.pdbx_strand_id
1 'polypeptide(L)'
;MHSNQLASAMLTTLQSLTNDSILIYSNSSKVDFETMSDKTILVFTTNQIMSTMTNISKQQIKFFILEEDKNRVDQMERFDNCEDLLFQLADELHHYYKLEAIGDAKLGDISLAKEKEEQADRIYKELKEVHQRFSRIDTNDKSDIYTITKLIWLQSTYNTNDDMIRIQNLFENILPSCLIFTDEEECYYHICTTEINNIIFLIIDTINKDSSAIGFQQLNNVRKIYFYDQSSSQKNFDNIYFQLIHDLISHYNKLGNECNAKKDAEKAKDMFIKAQELCELLIEL
;
A
#
# COMPACT_ATOMS: atom_id res chain seq x y z
N MET A 1 -19.95 3.31 12.66
CA MET A 1 -19.62 3.95 13.96
C MET A 1 -18.24 3.54 14.49
N HIS A 2 -17.82 2.27 14.34
CA HIS A 2 -16.49 1.80 14.78
C HIS A 2 -15.29 2.41 14.02
N SER A 3 -15.37 2.57 12.69
CA SER A 3 -14.28 3.14 11.87
C SER A 3 -13.85 4.56 12.32
N ASN A 4 -14.81 5.40 12.75
CA ASN A 4 -14.50 6.74 13.29
C ASN A 4 -13.79 6.68 14.66
N GLN A 5 -14.05 5.66 15.48
CA GLN A 5 -13.40 5.50 16.79
C GLN A 5 -11.99 4.96 16.65
N LEU A 6 -11.77 4.00 15.75
CA LEU A 6 -10.44 3.48 15.44
C LEU A 6 -9.55 4.58 14.84
N ALA A 7 -10.03 5.29 13.82
CA ALA A 7 -9.29 6.39 13.21
C ALA A 7 -8.94 7.49 14.23
N SER A 8 -9.90 7.85 15.10
CA SER A 8 -9.65 8.81 16.18
C SER A 8 -8.61 8.32 17.18
N ALA A 9 -8.62 7.04 17.55
CA ALA A 9 -7.66 6.45 18.48
C ALA A 9 -6.25 6.42 17.87
N MET A 10 -6.13 6.00 16.61
CA MET A 10 -4.87 5.99 15.87
C MET A 10 -4.27 7.41 15.75
N LEU A 11 -5.09 8.40 15.40
CA LEU A 11 -4.65 9.79 15.31
C LEU A 11 -4.18 10.34 16.67
N THR A 12 -4.93 10.05 17.74
CA THR A 12 -4.55 10.47 19.11
C THR A 12 -3.21 9.84 19.53
N THR A 13 -3.00 8.57 19.19
CA THR A 13 -1.71 7.88 19.44
C THR A 13 -0.57 8.51 18.65
N LEU A 14 -0.78 8.86 17.37
CA LEU A 14 0.25 9.54 16.58
C LEU A 14 0.58 10.93 17.14
N GLN A 15 -0.41 11.69 17.60
CA GLN A 15 -0.18 13.00 18.22
C GLN A 15 0.66 12.89 19.51
N SER A 16 0.33 11.93 20.38
CA SER A 16 1.04 11.75 21.64
C SER A 16 2.48 11.29 21.45
N LEU A 17 2.76 10.54 20.39
CA LEU A 17 4.12 10.10 20.05
C LEU A 17 4.96 11.22 19.43
N THR A 18 4.35 12.17 18.74
CA THR A 18 5.10 13.16 17.96
C THR A 18 5.28 14.49 18.67
N ASN A 19 5.01 14.55 19.98
CA ASN A 19 5.05 15.77 20.79
C ASN A 19 4.35 16.96 20.10
N ASP A 20 3.14 16.73 19.58
CA ASP A 20 2.30 17.71 18.89
C ASP A 20 2.84 18.24 17.55
N SER A 21 3.76 17.51 16.90
CA SER A 21 4.18 17.82 15.52
C SER A 21 3.03 17.72 14.50
N ILE A 22 1.94 17.05 14.87
CA ILE A 22 0.71 16.93 14.08
C ILE A 22 -0.29 17.97 14.55
N LEU A 23 -0.58 18.93 13.67
CA LEU A 23 -1.58 19.97 13.90
C LEU A 23 -2.91 19.60 13.22
N ILE A 24 -4.00 19.58 13.98
CA ILE A 24 -5.34 19.25 13.47
C ILE A 24 -6.17 20.53 13.35
N TYR A 25 -6.69 20.78 12.15
CA TYR A 25 -7.56 21.91 11.88
C TYR A 25 -8.91 21.42 11.36
N SER A 26 -9.98 21.96 11.93
CA SER A 26 -11.35 21.75 11.45
C SER A 26 -11.75 22.69 10.30
N ASN A 27 -10.90 23.68 9.97
CA ASN A 27 -11.14 24.65 8.92
C ASN A 27 -9.81 25.10 8.28
N SER A 28 -9.73 25.04 6.95
CA SER A 28 -8.56 25.45 6.16
C SER A 28 -8.19 26.92 6.36
N SER A 29 -9.15 27.78 6.68
CA SER A 29 -8.91 29.22 6.90
C SER A 29 -8.09 29.54 8.16
N LYS A 30 -7.83 28.53 9.01
CA LYS A 30 -7.05 28.67 10.24
C LYS A 30 -5.60 28.22 10.08
N VAL A 31 -5.24 27.69 8.92
CA VAL A 31 -3.89 27.20 8.65
C VAL A 31 -3.06 28.35 8.09
N ASP A 32 -2.05 28.75 8.83
CA ASP A 32 -1.08 29.75 8.41
C ASP A 32 0.14 29.08 7.78
N PHE A 33 0.11 28.93 6.45
CA PHE A 33 1.20 28.34 5.68
C PHE A 33 2.40 29.28 5.52
N GLU A 34 2.23 30.60 5.72
CA GLU A 34 3.31 31.58 5.52
C GLU A 34 4.38 31.46 6.61
N THR A 35 3.99 31.09 7.83
CA THR A 35 4.91 30.86 8.96
C THR A 35 5.73 29.57 8.84
N MET A 36 5.48 28.75 7.82
CA MET A 36 6.08 27.41 7.63
C MET A 36 6.99 27.30 6.39
N SER A 37 7.42 28.43 5.81
CA SER A 37 8.10 28.53 4.50
C SER A 37 9.39 27.71 4.32
N ASP A 38 10.03 27.30 5.41
CA ASP A 38 11.34 26.65 5.36
C ASP A 38 11.26 25.12 5.45
N LYS A 39 10.03 24.56 5.50
CA LYS A 39 9.79 23.12 5.69
C LYS A 39 8.86 22.56 4.63
N THR A 40 9.06 21.29 4.30
CA THR A 40 8.08 20.51 3.55
C THR A 40 6.86 20.29 4.43
N ILE A 41 5.68 20.68 3.96
CA ILE A 41 4.42 20.53 4.69
C ILE A 41 3.65 19.36 4.09
N LEU A 42 3.29 18.39 4.93
CA LEU A 42 2.39 17.32 4.53
C LEU A 42 0.98 17.63 5.00
N VAL A 43 0.02 17.58 4.08
CA VAL A 43 -1.39 17.89 4.36
C VAL A 43 -2.24 16.66 4.09
N PHE A 44 -2.76 16.07 5.16
CA PHE A 44 -3.72 14.97 5.13
C PHE A 44 -5.13 15.56 5.24
N THR A 45 -5.94 15.43 4.21
CA THR A 45 -7.20 16.19 4.09
C THR A 45 -8.25 15.45 3.27
N THR A 46 -9.41 16.07 3.08
CA THR A 46 -10.45 15.59 2.15
C THR A 46 -10.45 16.40 0.86
N ASN A 47 -11.02 15.84 -0.20
CA ASN A 47 -11.13 16.52 -1.49
C ASN A 47 -11.90 17.86 -1.36
N GLN A 48 -12.92 17.88 -0.50
CA GLN A 48 -13.69 19.08 -0.19
C GLN A 48 -12.80 20.17 0.42
N ILE A 49 -12.01 19.86 1.45
CA ILE A 49 -11.16 20.86 2.11
C ILE A 49 -10.03 21.31 1.17
N MET A 50 -9.40 20.39 0.44
CA MET A 50 -8.37 20.73 -0.54
C MET A 50 -8.89 21.74 -1.59
N SER A 51 -10.12 21.57 -2.09
CA SER A 51 -10.69 22.48 -3.08
C SER A 51 -10.84 23.92 -2.58
N THR A 52 -10.92 24.14 -1.26
CA THR A 52 -10.96 25.48 -0.64
C THR A 52 -9.59 26.14 -0.51
N MET A 53 -8.50 25.37 -0.63
CA MET A 53 -7.12 25.82 -0.50
C MET A 53 -6.57 26.36 -1.83
N THR A 54 -7.09 27.50 -2.30
CA THR A 54 -6.83 28.02 -3.65
C THR A 54 -5.59 28.92 -3.78
N ASN A 55 -5.03 29.42 -2.67
CA ASN A 55 -3.98 30.45 -2.67
C ASN A 55 -2.62 30.01 -2.12
N ILE A 56 -2.36 28.70 -2.00
CA ILE A 56 -1.11 28.23 -1.40
C ILE A 56 -0.06 28.00 -2.48
N SER A 57 1.17 28.51 -2.27
CA SER A 57 2.33 28.16 -3.09
C SER A 57 2.58 26.66 -3.00
N LYS A 58 2.24 25.93 -4.06
CA LYS A 58 2.29 24.45 -4.10
C LYS A 58 3.70 23.86 -4.08
N GLN A 59 4.76 24.68 -4.11
CA GLN A 59 6.12 24.19 -4.34
C GLN A 59 6.73 23.43 -3.15
N GLN A 60 6.13 23.49 -1.96
CA GLN A 60 6.64 22.83 -0.74
C GLN A 60 5.56 22.04 0.04
N ILE A 61 4.39 21.80 -0.57
CA ILE A 61 3.27 21.10 0.08
C ILE A 61 2.94 19.82 -0.68
N LYS A 62 2.91 18.71 0.05
CA LYS A 62 2.44 17.42 -0.46
C LYS A 62 1.09 17.09 0.16
N PHE A 63 0.12 16.72 -0.67
CA PHE A 63 -1.24 16.44 -0.25
C PHE A 63 -1.51 14.93 -0.25
N PHE A 64 -2.20 14.47 0.78
CA PHE A 64 -2.79 13.15 0.86
C PHE A 64 -4.28 13.31 1.14
N ILE A 65 -5.12 12.71 0.32
CA ILE A 65 -6.53 13.06 0.19
C ILE A 65 -7.37 11.83 0.50
N LEU A 66 -8.25 11.92 1.50
CA LEU A 66 -9.40 11.02 1.61
C LEU A 66 -10.38 11.37 0.48
N GLU A 67 -10.54 10.43 -0.44
CA GLU A 67 -11.34 10.55 -1.65
C GLU A 67 -12.62 9.75 -1.52
N GLU A 68 -13.76 10.43 -1.70
CA GLU A 68 -15.08 9.80 -1.64
C GLU A 68 -15.45 9.14 -2.98
N ASP A 69 -14.90 9.66 -4.08
CA ASP A 69 -15.06 9.08 -5.41
C ASP A 69 -14.01 7.99 -5.65
N LYS A 70 -14.43 6.73 -5.47
CA LYS A 70 -13.56 5.56 -5.63
C LYS A 70 -12.87 5.47 -6.99
N ASN A 71 -13.41 6.10 -8.03
CA ASN A 71 -12.79 6.09 -9.36
C ASN A 71 -11.54 6.99 -9.45
N ARG A 72 -11.30 7.83 -8.44
CA ARG A 72 -10.18 8.76 -8.38
C ARG A 72 -9.11 8.34 -7.38
N VAL A 73 -9.29 7.21 -6.71
CA VAL A 73 -8.37 6.67 -5.70
C VAL A 73 -7.18 6.03 -6.40
N ASP A 74 -5.96 6.45 -6.03
CA ASP A 74 -4.70 5.93 -6.57
C ASP A 74 -3.80 5.28 -5.50
N GLN A 75 -4.21 5.36 -4.22
CA GLN A 75 -3.52 4.83 -3.04
C GLN A 75 -2.09 5.35 -2.82
N MET A 76 -1.65 6.34 -3.60
CA MET A 76 -0.38 7.05 -3.40
C MET A 76 -0.61 8.42 -2.77
N GLU A 77 -1.58 9.16 -3.31
CA GLU A 77 -1.97 10.48 -2.84
C GLU A 77 -3.46 10.53 -2.50
N ARG A 78 -4.26 9.57 -2.98
CA ARG A 78 -5.71 9.52 -2.77
C ARG A 78 -6.13 8.18 -2.18
N PHE A 79 -6.84 8.21 -1.06
CA PHE A 79 -7.19 7.05 -0.23
C PHE A 79 -8.71 6.94 -0.12
N ASP A 80 -9.26 5.74 -0.20
CA ASP A 80 -10.71 5.51 -0.09
C ASP A 80 -11.18 5.29 1.37
N ASN A 81 -10.25 5.15 2.31
CA ASN A 81 -10.55 4.95 3.71
C ASN A 81 -9.58 5.68 4.65
N CYS A 82 -10.08 6.03 5.83
CA CYS A 82 -9.32 6.80 6.83
C CYS A 82 -8.18 6.00 7.44
N GLU A 83 -8.26 4.67 7.48
CA GLU A 83 -7.25 3.83 8.12
C GLU A 83 -5.96 3.83 7.30
N ASP A 84 -6.08 3.60 5.99
CA ASP A 84 -4.94 3.66 5.05
C ASP A 84 -4.33 5.05 5.00
N LEU A 85 -5.15 6.11 5.05
CA LEU A 85 -4.64 7.48 5.14
C LEU A 85 -3.84 7.72 6.44
N LEU A 86 -4.25 7.12 7.56
CA LEU A 86 -3.53 7.22 8.83
C LEU A 86 -2.26 6.35 8.86
N PHE A 87 -2.26 5.20 8.17
CA PHE A 87 -1.04 4.43 7.97
C PHE A 87 -0.06 5.18 7.07
N GLN A 88 -0.52 5.86 6.02
CA GLN A 88 0.33 6.75 5.22
C GLN A 88 0.92 7.89 6.06
N LEU A 89 0.14 8.49 6.97
CA LEU A 89 0.66 9.47 7.92
C LEU A 89 1.78 8.88 8.79
N ALA A 90 1.60 7.65 9.26
CA ALA A 90 2.60 6.95 10.05
C ALA A 90 3.89 6.67 9.24
N ASP A 91 3.75 6.26 7.98
CA ASP A 91 4.87 6.02 7.06
C ASP A 91 5.71 7.29 6.85
N GLU A 92 5.05 8.40 6.58
CA GLU A 92 5.71 9.69 6.40
C GLU A 92 6.40 10.14 7.70
N LEU A 93 5.75 10.02 8.86
CA LEU A 93 6.37 10.33 10.15
C LEU A 93 7.60 9.46 10.44
N HIS A 94 7.49 8.15 10.24
CA HIS A 94 8.61 7.22 10.40
C HIS A 94 9.78 7.63 9.49
N HIS A 95 9.50 7.94 8.22
CA HIS A 95 10.51 8.39 7.28
C HIS A 95 11.21 9.68 7.75
N TYR A 96 10.44 10.68 8.22
CA TYR A 96 11.00 11.91 8.75
C TYR A 96 11.91 11.68 9.96
N TYR A 97 11.48 10.89 10.95
CA TYR A 97 12.31 10.59 12.12
C TYR A 97 13.60 9.86 11.76
N LYS A 98 13.58 8.94 10.78
CA LYS A 98 14.80 8.28 10.28
C LYS A 98 15.73 9.25 9.56
N LEU A 99 15.20 10.18 8.76
CA LEU A 99 16.01 11.20 8.09
C LEU A 99 16.67 12.16 9.10
N GLU A 100 15.91 12.61 10.09
CA GLU A 100 16.45 13.46 11.16
C GLU A 100 17.50 12.72 11.99
N ALA A 101 17.28 11.44 12.32
CA ALA A 101 18.26 10.62 13.01
C ALA A 101 19.60 10.54 12.25
N ILE A 102 19.54 10.34 10.92
CA ILE A 102 20.73 10.36 10.07
C ILE A 102 21.40 11.74 10.09
N GLY A 103 20.62 12.81 10.06
CA GLY A 103 21.11 14.19 10.15
C GLY A 103 21.87 14.46 11.45
N ASP A 104 21.27 14.11 12.58
CA ASP A 104 21.85 14.29 13.91
C ASP A 104 23.11 13.44 14.09
N ALA A 105 23.10 12.19 13.60
CA ALA A 105 24.27 11.33 13.61
C ALA A 105 25.44 11.91 12.80
N LYS A 106 25.16 12.52 11.63
CA LYS A 106 26.17 13.20 10.81
C LYS A 106 26.74 14.44 11.48
N LEU A 107 25.94 15.13 12.31
CA LEU A 107 26.37 16.28 13.12
C LEU A 107 27.09 15.86 14.41
N GLY A 108 27.13 14.56 14.72
CA GLY A 108 27.80 13.98 15.88
C GLY A 108 26.92 13.86 17.13
N ASP A 109 25.63 14.18 17.04
CA ASP A 109 24.68 14.02 18.14
C ASP A 109 24.04 12.63 18.12
N ILE A 110 24.83 11.65 18.56
CA ILE A 110 24.46 10.23 18.54
C ILE A 110 23.28 9.92 19.48
N SER A 111 23.14 10.67 20.58
CA SER A 111 22.05 10.44 21.54
C SER A 111 20.70 10.83 20.93
N LEU A 112 20.63 12.01 20.32
CA LEU A 112 19.41 12.50 19.67
C LEU A 112 19.06 11.65 18.45
N ALA A 113 20.06 11.23 17.67
CA ALA A 113 19.86 10.32 16.55
C ALA A 113 19.18 9.00 16.98
N LYS A 114 19.67 8.41 18.08
CA LYS A 114 19.11 7.16 18.60
C LYS A 114 17.69 7.34 19.14
N GLU A 115 17.41 8.43 19.84
CA GLU A 115 16.06 8.74 20.32
C GLU A 115 15.06 8.84 19.17
N LYS A 116 15.43 9.51 18.07
CA LYS A 116 14.57 9.63 16.89
C LYS A 116 14.38 8.30 16.16
N GLU A 117 15.42 7.47 16.10
CA GLU A 117 15.31 6.12 15.55
C GLU A 117 14.36 5.24 16.37
N GLU A 118 14.49 5.26 17.70
CA GLU A 118 13.56 4.55 18.60
C GLU A 118 12.14 5.08 18.45
N GLN A 119 11.98 6.39 18.25
CA GLN A 119 10.67 7.01 18.05
C GLN A 119 10.02 6.57 16.74
N ALA A 120 10.79 6.48 15.65
CA ALA A 120 10.31 5.95 14.37
C ALA A 120 9.78 4.52 14.53
N ASP A 121 10.54 3.65 15.18
CA ASP A 121 10.16 2.24 15.38
C ASP A 121 8.91 2.10 16.28
N ARG A 122 8.73 3.02 17.24
CA ARG A 122 7.56 3.04 18.15
C ARG A 122 6.25 3.37 17.46
N ILE A 123 6.26 4.23 16.43
CA ILE A 123 5.05 4.67 15.70
C ILE A 123 4.23 3.47 15.21
N TYR A 124 4.86 2.54 14.50
CA TYR A 124 4.15 1.37 13.97
C TYR A 124 3.73 0.38 15.04
N LYS A 125 4.56 0.22 16.08
CA LYS A 125 4.24 -0.69 17.19
C LYS A 125 2.95 -0.27 17.88
N GLU A 126 2.83 1.01 18.23
CA GLU A 126 1.67 1.54 18.94
C GLU A 126 0.42 1.58 18.05
N LEU A 127 0.56 1.94 16.76
CA LEU A 127 -0.57 1.88 15.82
C LEU A 127 -1.09 0.44 15.63
N LYS A 128 -0.18 -0.53 15.53
CA LYS A 128 -0.56 -1.95 15.44
C LYS A 128 -1.31 -2.40 16.69
N GLU A 129 -0.89 -1.97 17.88
CA GLU A 129 -1.60 -2.27 19.12
C GLU A 129 -2.99 -1.65 19.17
N VAL A 130 -3.14 -0.39 18.75
CA VAL A 130 -4.45 0.27 18.66
C VAL A 130 -5.35 -0.49 17.69
N HIS A 131 -4.89 -0.75 16.47
CA HIS A 131 -5.65 -1.48 15.47
C HIS A 131 -6.12 -2.84 16.02
N GLN A 132 -5.21 -3.63 16.59
CA GLN A 132 -5.54 -4.92 17.20
C GLN A 132 -6.57 -4.84 18.34
N ARG A 133 -6.53 -3.80 19.18
CA ARG A 133 -7.51 -3.64 20.27
C ARG A 133 -8.92 -3.44 19.75
N PHE A 134 -9.07 -2.70 18.65
CA PHE A 134 -10.37 -2.46 18.02
C PHE A 134 -10.81 -3.64 17.13
N SER A 135 -9.88 -4.34 16.46
CA SER A 135 -10.22 -5.55 15.68
C SER A 135 -10.67 -6.73 16.55
N ARG A 136 -10.21 -6.83 17.81
CA ARG A 136 -10.61 -7.89 18.75
C ARG A 136 -12.05 -7.78 19.26
N ILE A 137 -12.72 -6.65 19.03
CA ILE A 137 -14.11 -6.45 19.45
C ILE A 137 -15.09 -7.15 18.49
N ASP A 138 -14.66 -7.48 17.26
CA ASP A 138 -15.52 -8.09 16.22
C ASP A 138 -15.22 -9.57 15.91
N THR A 139 -14.21 -10.21 16.51
CA THR A 139 -13.85 -11.60 16.16
C THR A 139 -14.25 -12.60 17.25
N ASN A 140 -15.54 -12.91 17.31
CA ASN A 140 -16.02 -14.18 17.85
C ASN A 140 -16.16 -15.27 16.76
N ASP A 141 -15.85 -14.95 15.50
CA ASP A 141 -15.75 -15.96 14.45
C ASP A 141 -14.30 -16.41 14.27
N LYS A 142 -14.04 -17.60 14.82
CA LYS A 142 -13.01 -18.49 14.34
C LYS A 142 -13.41 -18.97 12.94
N SER A 143 -13.00 -18.26 11.90
CA SER A 143 -12.79 -18.89 10.59
C SER A 143 -11.36 -18.66 10.16
N ASP A 144 -10.59 -19.73 10.20
CA ASP A 144 -9.36 -19.90 9.44
C ASP A 144 -9.65 -19.59 7.96
N ILE A 145 -9.43 -18.35 7.51
CA ILE A 145 -9.35 -18.09 6.08
C ILE A 145 -8.01 -17.47 5.77
N TYR A 146 -7.13 -18.33 5.28
CA TYR A 146 -5.80 -17.94 4.84
C TYR A 146 -5.91 -17.35 3.45
N THR A 147 -5.33 -16.18 3.28
CA THR A 147 -5.36 -15.45 2.04
C THR A 147 -4.43 -16.09 1.01
N ILE A 148 -4.97 -16.72 -0.05
CA ILE A 148 -4.14 -17.24 -1.14
C ILE A 148 -3.86 -16.08 -2.09
N THR A 149 -2.59 -15.85 -2.40
CA THR A 149 -2.17 -14.85 -3.39
C THR A 149 -2.13 -15.50 -4.77
N LYS A 150 -2.82 -14.90 -5.73
CA LYS A 150 -2.90 -15.35 -7.13
C LYS A 150 -2.37 -14.25 -8.05
N LEU A 151 -1.65 -14.66 -9.08
CA LEU A 151 -1.32 -13.81 -10.22
C LEU A 151 -2.21 -14.23 -11.39
N ILE A 152 -2.89 -13.27 -12.01
CA ILE A 152 -3.74 -13.51 -13.16
C ILE A 152 -3.21 -12.67 -14.32
N TRP A 153 -3.10 -13.27 -15.49
CA TRP A 153 -2.76 -12.58 -16.73
C TRP A 153 -3.94 -12.66 -17.71
N LEU A 154 -4.50 -11.52 -18.09
CA LEU A 154 -5.48 -11.40 -19.16
C LEU A 154 -4.78 -11.02 -20.46
N GLN A 155 -4.60 -12.00 -21.35
CA GLN A 155 -3.89 -11.84 -22.61
C GLN A 155 -4.83 -11.44 -23.75
N SER A 156 -4.31 -10.60 -24.65
CA SER A 156 -5.06 -10.06 -25.78
C SER A 156 -4.98 -10.91 -27.06
N THR A 157 -4.00 -11.83 -27.14
CA THR A 157 -3.80 -12.71 -28.31
C THR A 157 -3.47 -14.13 -27.88
N TYR A 158 -3.78 -15.12 -28.73
CA TYR A 158 -3.48 -16.55 -28.50
C TYR A 158 -1.99 -16.91 -28.59
N ASN A 159 -1.11 -15.96 -28.92
CA ASN A 159 0.31 -16.23 -28.99
C ASN A 159 0.90 -16.16 -27.59
N THR A 160 1.41 -17.31 -27.13
CA THR A 160 2.19 -17.44 -25.92
C THR A 160 3.36 -16.46 -25.97
N ASN A 161 3.33 -15.45 -25.11
CA ASN A 161 4.38 -14.45 -25.02
C ASN A 161 5.56 -15.02 -24.20
N ASP A 162 6.79 -14.89 -24.70
CA ASP A 162 8.00 -15.33 -23.99
C ASP A 162 8.11 -14.66 -22.60
N ASP A 163 7.64 -13.42 -22.48
CA ASP A 163 7.57 -12.66 -21.23
C ASP A 163 6.60 -13.28 -20.20
N MET A 164 5.52 -13.91 -20.67
CA MET A 164 4.55 -14.60 -19.82
C MET A 164 5.10 -15.91 -19.27
N ILE A 165 5.74 -16.70 -20.13
CA ILE A 165 6.44 -17.92 -19.72
C ILE A 165 7.54 -17.56 -18.71
N ARG A 166 8.24 -16.45 -18.94
CA ARG A 166 9.25 -15.93 -18.03
C ARG A 166 8.65 -15.61 -16.66
N ILE A 167 7.53 -14.89 -16.58
CA ILE A 167 6.83 -14.60 -15.32
C ILE A 167 6.36 -15.88 -14.62
N GLN A 168 5.76 -16.83 -15.34
CA GLN A 168 5.30 -18.09 -14.75
C GLN A 168 6.46 -18.88 -14.12
N ASN A 169 7.59 -18.99 -14.84
CA ASN A 169 8.76 -19.71 -14.35
C ASN A 169 9.41 -18.99 -13.15
N LEU A 170 9.48 -17.66 -13.18
CA LEU A 170 10.09 -16.87 -12.11
C LEU A 170 9.30 -16.97 -10.80
N PHE A 171 7.98 -17.05 -10.88
CA PHE A 171 7.14 -17.11 -9.69
C PHE A 171 6.64 -18.51 -9.33
N GLU A 172 7.01 -19.57 -10.06
CA GLU A 172 6.49 -20.94 -9.86
C GLU A 172 6.60 -21.42 -8.40
N ASN A 173 7.70 -21.05 -7.72
CA ASN A 173 7.96 -21.43 -6.33
C ASN A 173 7.39 -20.45 -5.29
N ILE A 174 7.02 -19.23 -5.72
CA ILE A 174 6.59 -18.15 -4.82
C ILE A 174 5.07 -18.01 -4.83
N LEU A 175 4.47 -18.07 -6.02
CA LEU A 175 3.04 -17.96 -6.29
C LEU A 175 2.50 -19.29 -6.81
N PRO A 176 1.78 -20.07 -5.97
CA PRO A 176 1.28 -21.38 -6.37
C PRO A 176 0.17 -21.33 -7.43
N SER A 177 -0.29 -20.13 -7.82
CA SER A 177 -1.38 -19.96 -8.78
C SER A 177 -1.11 -18.74 -9.67
N CYS A 178 -0.50 -19.01 -10.82
CA CYS A 178 -0.44 -18.08 -11.95
C CYS A 178 -1.43 -18.55 -13.01
N LEU A 179 -2.53 -17.83 -13.19
CA LEU A 179 -3.60 -18.16 -14.14
C LEU A 179 -3.53 -17.25 -15.36
N ILE A 180 -3.90 -17.78 -16.52
CA ILE A 180 -3.93 -17.03 -17.77
C ILE A 180 -5.33 -17.16 -18.37
N PHE A 181 -5.89 -16.03 -18.77
CA PHE A 181 -7.16 -15.94 -19.47
C PHE A 181 -6.95 -15.26 -20.82
N THR A 182 -7.63 -15.77 -21.85
CA THR A 182 -7.73 -15.12 -23.17
C THR A 182 -9.04 -14.37 -23.34
N ASP A 183 -10.03 -14.73 -22.54
CA ASP A 183 -11.36 -14.18 -22.56
C ASP A 183 -11.59 -13.33 -21.31
N GLU A 184 -12.01 -12.08 -21.54
CA GLU A 184 -12.22 -11.12 -20.46
C GLU A 184 -13.40 -11.48 -19.58
N GLU A 185 -14.51 -11.98 -20.16
CA GLU A 185 -15.70 -12.38 -19.40
C GLU A 185 -15.42 -13.59 -18.52
N GLU A 186 -14.68 -14.58 -19.03
CA GLU A 186 -14.22 -15.74 -18.28
C GLU A 186 -13.29 -15.33 -17.14
N CYS A 187 -12.33 -14.44 -17.40
CA CYS A 187 -11.45 -13.89 -16.37
C CYS A 187 -12.25 -13.18 -15.28
N TYR A 188 -13.17 -12.31 -15.68
CA TYR A 188 -14.02 -11.55 -14.77
C TYR A 188 -14.91 -12.48 -13.92
N TYR A 189 -15.54 -13.47 -14.55
CA TYR A 189 -16.34 -14.48 -13.86
C TYR A 189 -15.50 -15.30 -12.89
N HIS A 190 -14.28 -15.69 -13.27
CA HIS A 190 -13.36 -16.40 -12.38
C HIS A 190 -13.03 -15.56 -11.15
N ILE A 191 -12.68 -14.28 -11.33
CA ILE A 191 -12.35 -13.39 -10.22
C ILE A 191 -13.57 -13.18 -9.31
N CYS A 192 -14.77 -13.02 -9.87
CA CYS A 192 -16.00 -12.84 -9.09
C CYS A 192 -16.42 -14.08 -8.30
N THR A 193 -16.14 -15.28 -8.82
CA THR A 193 -16.49 -16.56 -8.18
C THR A 193 -15.38 -17.12 -7.31
N THR A 194 -14.18 -16.57 -7.42
CA THR A 194 -13.05 -16.88 -6.55
C THR A 194 -13.37 -16.47 -5.11
N GLU A 195 -12.99 -17.29 -4.13
CA GLU A 195 -13.24 -17.00 -2.72
C GLU A 195 -12.74 -15.59 -2.34
N ILE A 196 -13.53 -14.87 -1.54
CA ILE A 196 -13.31 -13.47 -1.13
C ILE A 196 -11.93 -13.24 -0.52
N ASN A 197 -11.34 -14.29 0.07
CA ASN A 197 -10.06 -14.19 0.77
C ASN A 197 -8.87 -14.39 -0.14
N ASN A 198 -9.06 -14.64 -1.44
CA ASN A 198 -7.95 -14.67 -2.37
C ASN A 198 -7.55 -13.25 -2.75
N ILE A 199 -6.26 -12.96 -2.74
CA ILE A 199 -5.72 -11.68 -3.19
C ILE A 199 -5.15 -11.86 -4.59
N ILE A 200 -5.58 -10.99 -5.51
CA ILE A 200 -5.30 -11.12 -6.94
C ILE A 200 -4.47 -9.94 -7.39
N PHE A 201 -3.33 -10.25 -8.01
CA PHE A 201 -2.55 -9.32 -8.82
C PHE A 201 -2.89 -9.62 -10.28
N LEU A 202 -3.33 -8.62 -11.05
CA LEU A 202 -3.82 -8.80 -12.40
C LEU A 202 -2.93 -8.08 -13.41
N ILE A 203 -2.46 -8.76 -14.44
CA ILE A 203 -1.76 -8.18 -15.59
C ILE A 203 -2.73 -8.18 -16.76
N ILE A 204 -2.91 -7.03 -17.42
CA ILE A 204 -3.79 -6.87 -18.59
C ILE A 204 -2.96 -6.40 -19.78
N ASP A 205 -3.05 -7.13 -20.89
CA ASP A 205 -2.48 -6.70 -22.16
C ASP A 205 -3.21 -5.45 -22.69
N THR A 206 -2.46 -4.39 -22.99
CA THR A 206 -3.01 -3.05 -23.23
C THR A 206 -3.60 -2.80 -24.61
N ILE A 207 -4.06 -3.83 -25.31
CA ILE A 207 -4.91 -3.61 -26.49
C ILE A 207 -6.30 -3.06 -26.04
N ASN A 208 -6.67 -3.27 -24.77
CA ASN A 208 -7.98 -2.90 -24.18
C ASN A 208 -7.87 -1.89 -23.01
N LYS A 209 -7.25 -0.71 -23.21
CA LYS A 209 -6.94 0.22 -22.09
C LYS A 209 -8.15 0.80 -21.33
N ASP A 210 -9.33 0.95 -21.95
CA ASP A 210 -10.31 1.92 -21.41
C ASP A 210 -11.65 1.34 -20.90
N SER A 211 -12.08 0.13 -21.31
CA SER A 211 -13.37 -0.43 -20.85
C SER A 211 -13.24 -1.54 -19.81
N SER A 212 -12.20 -2.37 -19.94
CA SER A 212 -12.02 -3.61 -19.17
C SER A 212 -11.52 -3.35 -17.75
N ALA A 213 -10.59 -2.40 -17.59
CA ALA A 213 -9.93 -2.12 -16.32
C ALA A 213 -10.89 -1.63 -15.21
N ILE A 214 -11.91 -0.85 -15.59
CA ILE A 214 -12.87 -0.28 -14.62
C ILE A 214 -13.66 -1.39 -13.93
N GLY A 215 -14.02 -2.45 -14.67
CA GLY A 215 -14.74 -3.59 -14.10
C GLY A 215 -13.91 -4.33 -13.06
N PHE A 216 -12.66 -4.64 -13.36
CA PHE A 216 -11.78 -5.39 -12.45
C PHE A 216 -11.36 -4.58 -11.22
N GLN A 217 -11.18 -3.26 -11.33
CA GLN A 217 -10.81 -2.39 -10.20
C GLN A 217 -11.89 -2.34 -9.10
N GLN A 218 -13.15 -2.60 -9.45
CA GLN A 218 -14.26 -2.61 -8.50
C GLN A 218 -14.32 -3.92 -7.67
N LEU A 219 -13.51 -4.92 -8.00
CA LEU A 219 -13.52 -6.22 -7.34
C LEU A 219 -12.61 -6.19 -6.11
N ASN A 220 -13.18 -6.42 -4.93
CA ASN A 220 -12.48 -6.30 -3.64
C ASN A 220 -11.28 -7.25 -3.46
N ASN A 221 -11.24 -8.33 -4.22
CA ASN A 221 -10.15 -9.31 -4.22
C ASN A 221 -9.01 -8.95 -5.19
N VAL A 222 -9.18 -7.96 -6.06
CA VAL A 222 -8.13 -7.47 -6.95
C VAL A 222 -7.34 -6.38 -6.23
N ARG A 223 -6.08 -6.68 -5.91
CA ARG A 223 -5.21 -5.79 -5.15
C ARG A 223 -4.50 -4.77 -6.04
N LYS A 224 -4.07 -5.19 -7.23
CA LYS A 224 -3.37 -4.33 -8.18
C LYS A 224 -3.60 -4.81 -9.61
N ILE A 225 -3.63 -3.86 -10.54
CA ILE A 225 -3.69 -4.12 -11.97
C ILE A 225 -2.45 -3.50 -12.64
N TYR A 226 -1.76 -4.28 -13.46
CA TYR A 226 -0.63 -3.88 -14.28
C TYR A 226 -1.04 -3.91 -15.75
N PHE A 227 -0.53 -2.95 -16.51
CA PHE A 227 -0.87 -2.77 -17.91
C PHE A 227 0.32 -3.08 -18.79
N TYR A 228 0.29 -4.23 -19.46
CA TYR A 228 1.38 -4.71 -20.30
C TYR A 228 1.17 -4.37 -21.77
N ASP A 229 2.07 -3.57 -22.32
CA ASP A 229 2.00 -3.12 -23.72
C ASP A 229 3.01 -3.87 -24.58
N GLN A 230 2.52 -4.87 -25.31
CA GLN A 230 3.29 -5.67 -26.26
C GLN A 230 3.95 -4.84 -27.37
N SER A 231 3.42 -3.66 -27.68
CA SER A 231 3.97 -2.79 -28.73
C SER A 231 5.19 -1.97 -28.27
N SER A 232 5.43 -1.94 -26.96
CA SER A 232 6.54 -1.22 -26.35
C SER A 232 7.72 -2.14 -26.06
N SER A 233 8.94 -1.64 -26.25
CA SER A 233 10.21 -2.39 -26.08
C SER A 233 10.32 -3.12 -24.72
N GLN A 234 11.24 -4.10 -24.62
CA GLN A 234 11.67 -4.83 -23.39
C GLN A 234 11.60 -4.01 -22.08
N LYS A 235 11.92 -2.72 -22.13
CA LYS A 235 11.83 -1.78 -21.00
C LYS A 235 10.46 -1.69 -20.31
N ASN A 236 9.36 -1.93 -21.02
CA ASN A 236 8.03 -1.91 -20.38
C ASN A 236 7.77 -3.19 -19.58
N PHE A 237 8.21 -4.34 -20.10
CA PHE A 237 8.18 -5.59 -19.35
C PHE A 237 9.00 -5.48 -18.06
N ASP A 238 10.23 -4.99 -18.16
CA ASP A 238 11.12 -4.86 -16.99
C ASP A 238 10.52 -3.93 -15.92
N ASN A 239 9.82 -2.87 -16.32
CA ASN A 239 9.14 -1.96 -15.39
C ASN A 239 7.94 -2.62 -14.70
N ILE A 240 7.08 -3.31 -15.44
CA ILE A 240 5.93 -4.04 -14.86
C ILE A 240 6.42 -5.14 -13.94
N TYR A 241 7.46 -5.85 -14.35
CA TYR A 241 8.08 -6.90 -13.57
C TYR A 241 8.66 -6.36 -12.26
N PHE A 242 9.41 -5.26 -12.32
CA PHE A 242 9.93 -4.58 -11.14
C PHE A 242 8.81 -4.14 -10.18
N GLN A 243 7.75 -3.52 -10.70
CA GLN A 243 6.60 -3.08 -9.90
C GLN A 243 5.86 -4.26 -9.26
N LEU A 244 5.61 -5.33 -10.02
CA LEU A 244 4.95 -6.53 -9.53
C LEU A 244 5.75 -7.16 -8.38
N ILE A 245 7.07 -7.33 -8.54
CA ILE A 245 7.89 -7.91 -7.47
C ILE A 245 7.84 -7.02 -6.21
N HIS A 246 8.00 -5.71 -6.38
CA HIS A 246 7.95 -4.77 -5.26
C HIS A 246 6.62 -4.85 -4.49
N ASP A 247 5.50 -4.88 -5.22
CA ASP A 247 4.17 -4.98 -4.60
C ASP A 247 3.96 -6.33 -3.92
N LEU A 248 4.45 -7.42 -4.50
CA LEU A 248 4.41 -8.75 -3.87
C LEU A 248 5.27 -8.82 -2.60
N ILE A 249 6.45 -8.19 -2.57
CA ILE A 249 7.30 -8.11 -1.36
C ILE A 249 6.54 -7.40 -0.24
N SER A 250 5.96 -6.24 -0.54
CA SER A 250 5.18 -5.46 0.42
C SER A 250 4.00 -6.28 0.97
N HIS A 251 3.29 -6.95 0.06
CA HIS A 251 2.15 -7.81 0.38
C HIS A 251 2.54 -8.98 1.29
N TYR A 252 3.57 -9.74 0.95
CA TYR A 252 4.01 -10.88 1.76
C TYR A 252 4.60 -10.45 3.11
N ASN A 253 5.29 -9.32 3.19
CA ASN A 253 5.71 -8.76 4.47
C ASN A 253 4.51 -8.40 5.35
N LYS A 254 3.46 -7.83 4.77
CA LYS A 254 2.21 -7.54 5.48
C LYS A 254 1.55 -8.83 5.99
N LEU A 255 1.39 -9.85 5.13
CA LEU A 255 0.85 -11.15 5.54
C LEU A 255 1.69 -11.82 6.63
N GLY A 256 3.02 -11.76 6.52
CA GLY A 256 3.93 -12.29 7.55
C GLY A 256 3.73 -11.61 8.90
N ASN A 257 3.59 -10.28 8.89
CA ASN A 257 3.30 -9.49 10.08
C ASN A 257 1.92 -9.77 10.70
N GLU A 258 0.92 -10.09 9.87
CA GLU A 258 -0.43 -10.49 10.29
C GLU A 258 -0.43 -11.90 10.88
N CYS A 259 0.21 -12.87 10.23
CA CYS A 259 0.39 -14.23 10.76
C CYS A 259 1.13 -14.21 12.11
N ASN A 260 2.20 -13.42 12.22
CA ASN A 260 2.94 -13.28 13.47
C ASN A 260 2.06 -12.65 14.57
N ALA A 261 1.22 -11.67 14.23
CA ALA A 261 0.25 -11.09 15.16
C ALA A 261 -0.80 -12.10 15.64
N LYS A 262 -1.18 -13.05 14.77
CA LYS A 262 -2.07 -14.19 15.10
C LYS A 262 -1.34 -15.34 15.80
N LYS A 263 -0.04 -15.21 16.09
CA LYS A 263 0.84 -16.25 16.67
C LYS A 263 1.00 -17.50 15.79
N ASP A 264 0.79 -17.37 14.49
CA ASP A 264 1.07 -18.42 13.51
C ASP A 264 2.50 -18.22 12.97
N ALA A 265 3.48 -18.72 13.73
CA ALA A 265 4.90 -18.52 13.45
C ALA A 265 5.37 -19.26 12.18
N GLU A 266 4.78 -20.42 11.86
CA GLU A 266 5.13 -21.18 10.67
C GLU A 266 4.71 -20.42 9.41
N LYS A 267 3.49 -19.88 9.37
CA LYS A 267 3.03 -19.09 8.23
C LYS A 267 3.70 -17.74 8.14
N ALA A 268 3.95 -17.08 9.28
CA ALA A 268 4.72 -15.84 9.28
C ALA A 268 6.09 -16.06 8.61
N LYS A 269 6.77 -17.15 8.98
CA LYS A 269 8.03 -17.56 8.38
C LYS A 269 7.89 -17.83 6.87
N ASP A 270 6.87 -18.58 6.45
CA ASP A 270 6.61 -18.85 5.02
C ASP A 270 6.42 -17.56 4.20
N MET A 271 5.64 -16.61 4.72
CA MET A 271 5.43 -15.32 4.03
C MET A 271 6.72 -14.50 3.96
N PHE A 272 7.52 -14.46 5.03
CA PHE A 272 8.80 -13.74 5.01
C PHE A 272 9.83 -14.40 4.08
N ILE A 273 9.84 -15.73 3.98
CA ILE A 273 10.68 -16.45 3.00
C ILE A 273 10.29 -16.03 1.58
N LYS A 274 8.99 -16.03 1.25
CA LYS A 274 8.53 -15.56 -0.07
C LYS A 274 8.93 -14.12 -0.37
N ALA A 275 8.80 -13.22 0.61
CA ALA A 275 9.25 -11.84 0.47
C ALA A 275 10.77 -11.76 0.23
N GLN A 276 11.56 -12.61 0.89
CA GLN A 276 13.01 -12.66 0.70
C GLN A 276 13.38 -13.22 -0.68
N GLU A 277 12.76 -14.31 -1.13
CA GLU A 277 12.98 -14.89 -2.47
C GLU A 277 12.69 -13.86 -3.57
N LEU A 278 11.64 -13.05 -3.39
CA LEU A 278 11.34 -11.93 -4.28
C LEU A 278 12.41 -10.82 -4.25
N CYS A 279 12.99 -10.52 -3.09
CA CYS A 279 14.11 -9.58 -2.99
C CYS A 279 15.36 -10.10 -3.73
N GLU A 280 15.62 -11.41 -3.67
CA GLU A 280 16.73 -12.03 -4.40
C GLU A 280 16.52 -11.94 -5.92
N LEU A 281 15.29 -12.15 -6.39
CA LEU A 281 14.93 -11.94 -7.80
C LEU A 281 15.13 -10.50 -8.29
N LEU A 282 14.97 -9.49 -7.42
CA LEU A 282 15.26 -8.09 -7.76
C LEU A 282 16.76 -7.80 -7.92
N ILE A 283 17.63 -8.59 -7.28
CA ILE A 283 19.09 -8.40 -7.35
C ILE A 283 19.65 -9.03 -8.63
N GLU A 284 18.98 -10.05 -9.17
CA GLU A 284 19.36 -10.74 -10.41
C GLU A 284 18.90 -10.03 -11.70
N LEU A 285 18.08 -8.98 -11.57
CA LEU A 285 17.61 -8.09 -12.64
C LEU A 285 18.64 -7.01 -13.02
#